data_AF-A0A6A4V372-F1
#
_entry.id   AF-A0A6A4V372-F1
#
_cell.length_a   1.000
_cell.length_b   1.000
_cell.length_c   1.000
_cell.angle_alpha   90.00
_cell.angle_beta   90.00
_cell.angle_gamma   90.00
#
_symmetry.space_group_name_H-M   'P 1'
#
loop_
_entity.id
_entity.type
_entity.pdbx_description
1 polymer ?
#
loop_
_entity_poly.entity_id
_entity_poly.type
_entity_poly.pdbx_seq_one_letter_code
_entity_poly.pdbx_strand_id
1 'polypeptide(L)' 'MMSLTGSLVRLVPAAARAQARSYVVSGPPRVRMSRAEKFAHGVVLFGGVMAVPAWILVHIKDYRGALDE' A
#
# COMPACT_ATOMS: atom_id res chain seq x y z
N MET A 1 34.00 -44.75 -9.44
CA MET A 1 34.18 -43.28 -9.34
C MET A 1 33.12 -42.60 -10.20
N MET A 2 31.99 -42.22 -9.59
CA MET A 2 30.88 -41.56 -10.30
C MET A 2 31.04 -40.04 -10.18
N SER A 3 31.09 -39.39 -11.36
CA SER A 3 31.34 -37.97 -11.56
C SER A 3 30.15 -37.12 -11.08
N LEU A 4 30.34 -36.38 -9.98
CA LEU A 4 29.32 -35.50 -9.37
C LEU A 4 29.30 -34.08 -9.96
N THR A 5 30.07 -33.80 -11.01
CA THR A 5 30.24 -32.44 -11.55
C THR A 5 29.18 -32.01 -12.58
N GLY A 6 28.37 -32.92 -13.12
CA GLY A 6 27.42 -32.61 -14.20
C GLY A 6 26.07 -32.01 -13.78
N SER A 7 25.60 -32.25 -12.55
CA SER A 7 24.24 -31.87 -12.14
C SER A 7 24.08 -30.42 -11.70
N LEU A 8 25.15 -29.73 -11.27
CA LEU A 8 25.05 -28.36 -10.76
C LEU A 8 24.94 -27.31 -11.88
N VAL A 9 25.52 -27.58 -13.05
CA VAL A 9 25.53 -26.65 -14.20
C VAL A 9 24.14 -26.47 -14.84
N ARG A 10 23.25 -27.46 -14.70
CA ARG A 10 21.88 -27.41 -15.24
C ARG A 10 20.85 -26.74 -14.33
N LEU A 11 21.17 -26.47 -13.07
CA LEU A 11 20.22 -25.86 -12.13
C LEU A 11 20.17 -24.33 -12.23
N VAL A 12 21.24 -23.70 -12.72
CA VAL A 12 21.32 -22.23 -12.89
C VAL A 12 20.39 -21.67 -13.98
N PRO A 13 20.28 -22.24 -15.19
CA PRO A 13 19.42 -21.66 -16.24
C PRO A 13 17.91 -21.83 -15.98
N ALA A 14 17.51 -22.74 -15.09
CA ALA A 14 16.10 -22.92 -14.72
C ALA A 14 15.62 -21.83 -13.76
N ALA A 15 16.42 -21.48 -12.74
CA ALA A 15 16.13 -20.37 -11.83
C ALA A 15 16.20 -19.01 -12.53
N ALA A 16 17.14 -18.82 -13.46
CA ALA A 16 17.25 -17.60 -14.25
C ALA A 16 16.04 -17.38 -15.20
N ARG A 17 15.40 -18.46 -15.68
CA ARG A 17 14.16 -18.39 -16.49
C ARG A 17 12.90 -18.19 -15.64
N ALA A 18 12.92 -18.57 -14.37
CA ALA A 18 11.81 -18.31 -13.44
C ALA A 18 11.64 -16.82 -13.11
N GLN A 19 12.67 -16.01 -13.35
CA GLN A 19 12.57 -14.55 -13.36
C GLN A 19 12.08 -13.99 -14.71
N ALA A 20 11.19 -14.72 -15.38
CA ALA A 20 10.35 -14.14 -16.41
C ALA A 20 9.46 -13.08 -15.73
N ARG A 21 9.83 -11.81 -15.91
CA ARG A 21 9.11 -10.63 -15.40
C ARG A 21 7.64 -10.75 -15.81
N SER A 22 6.83 -11.18 -14.86
CA SER A 22 5.40 -11.38 -15.06
C SER A 22 4.75 -10.01 -14.94
N TYR A 23 4.59 -9.32 -16.06
CA TYR A 23 3.86 -8.06 -16.06
C TYR A 23 2.38 -8.37 -15.94
N VAL A 24 1.80 -8.12 -14.77
CA VAL A 24 0.35 -8.12 -14.59
C VAL A 24 -0.17 -6.83 -15.21
N VAL A 25 -0.62 -6.91 -16.46
CA VAL A 25 -1.29 -5.79 -17.12
C VAL A 25 -2.76 -5.81 -16.70
N SER A 26 -3.21 -4.77 -16.02
CA SER A 26 -4.62 -4.64 -15.67
C SER A 26 -5.46 -4.53 -16.95
N GLY A 27 -6.46 -5.39 -17.10
CA GLY A 27 -7.46 -5.26 -18.15
C GLY A 27 -8.32 -3.99 -18.00
N PRO A 28 -9.16 -3.68 -18.99
CA PRO A 28 -10.06 -2.53 -18.93
C PRO A 28 -10.99 -2.62 -17.69
N PRO A 29 -11.34 -1.50 -17.04
CA PRO A 29 -12.18 -1.52 -15.84
C PRO A 29 -13.54 -2.17 -16.10
N ARG A 30 -13.92 -3.17 -15.28
CA ARG A 30 -15.25 -3.81 -15.33
C ARG A 30 -16.37 -2.85 -14.93
N VAL A 31 -16.09 -1.96 -13.98
CA VAL A 31 -16.98 -0.90 -13.52
C VAL A 31 -16.22 0.41 -13.52
N ARG A 32 -16.72 1.41 -14.25
CA ARG A 32 -16.11 2.74 -14.31
C ARG A 32 -16.56 3.56 -13.11
N MET A 33 -15.65 3.80 -12.18
CA MET A 33 -15.87 4.67 -11.04
C MET A 33 -15.95 6.13 -11.49
N SER A 34 -17.03 6.82 -11.13
CA SER A 34 -17.22 8.22 -11.53
C SER A 34 -16.21 9.14 -10.81
N ARG A 35 -15.96 10.33 -11.37
CA ARG A 35 -15.10 11.33 -10.70
C ARG A 35 -15.68 11.77 -9.36
N ALA A 36 -17.00 11.91 -9.30
CA ALA A 36 -17.71 12.29 -8.08
C ALA A 36 -17.54 11.23 -6.99
N GLU A 37 -17.62 9.95 -7.35
CA GLU A 37 -17.43 8.84 -6.42
C GLU A 37 -16.00 8.83 -5.86
N LYS A 38 -14.99 8.99 -6.72
CA LYS A 38 -13.59 9.12 -6.26
C LYS A 38 -13.39 10.28 -5.29
N PHE A 39 -14.02 11.42 -5.60
CA PHE A 39 -13.95 12.58 -4.74
C PHE A 39 -14.63 12.34 -3.39
N ALA A 40 -15.83 11.73 -3.39
CA ALA A 40 -16.54 11.37 -2.17
C ALA A 40 -15.71 10.44 -1.27
N HIS A 41 -15.09 9.40 -1.84
CA HIS A 41 -14.19 8.53 -1.09
C HIS A 41 -12.97 9.29 -0.55
N GLY A 42 -12.38 10.17 -1.36
CA GLY A 42 -11.27 11.02 -0.93
C GLY A 42 -11.63 11.89 0.27
N VAL A 43 -12.79 12.55 0.25
CA VAL A 43 -13.28 13.39 1.35
C VAL A 43 -13.55 12.55 2.60
N VAL A 44 -14.19 11.39 2.46
CA VAL A 44 -14.50 10.51 3.60
C VAL A 44 -13.21 9.99 4.26
N LEU A 45 -12.24 9.54 3.46
CA LEU A 45 -10.96 9.05 3.99
C LEU A 45 -10.16 10.19 4.65
N PHE A 46 -10.05 11.33 3.97
CA PHE A 46 -9.32 12.49 4.50
C PHE A 46 -9.96 13.01 5.79
N GLY A 47 -11.28 13.21 5.79
CA GLY A 47 -12.05 13.66 6.95
C GLY A 47 -11.93 12.67 8.12
N GLY A 48 -12.03 11.36 7.85
CA GLY A 48 -11.88 10.33 8.88
C GLY A 48 -10.50 10.34 9.54
N VAL A 49 -9.42 10.48 8.75
CA VAL A 49 -8.05 10.54 9.29
C VAL A 49 -7.79 11.86 10.03
N MET A 50 -8.35 12.98 9.56
CA MET A 50 -8.13 14.30 10.17
C MET A 50 -9.05 14.61 11.35
N ALA A 51 -10.17 13.90 11.53
CA ALA A 51 -11.17 14.22 12.54
C ALA A 51 -10.58 14.26 13.97
N VAL A 52 -9.84 13.22 14.36
CA VAL A 52 -9.22 13.12 15.69
C VAL A 52 -8.13 14.17 15.93
N PRO A 53 -7.10 14.32 15.07
CA PRO A 53 -6.08 15.35 15.30
C PRO A 53 -6.67 16.77 15.24
N ALA A 54 -7.64 17.03 14.36
CA ALA A 54 -8.32 18.32 14.33
C ALA A 54 -9.09 18.59 15.64
N TRP A 55 -9.79 17.59 16.17
CA TRP A 55 -10.49 17.70 17.46
C TRP A 55 -9.52 18.05 18.59
N ILE A 56 -8.39 17.35 18.69
CA ILE A 56 -7.36 17.59 19.71
C ILE A 56 -6.83 19.03 19.62
N LEU A 57 -6.51 19.49 18.40
CA LEU A 57 -5.98 20.84 18.18
C LEU A 57 -7.00 21.92 18.56
N VAL A 58 -8.28 21.69 18.28
CA VAL A 58 -9.36 22.61 18.67
C VAL A 58 -9.45 22.75 20.19
N HIS A 59 -9.29 21.64 20.93
CA HIS A 59 -9.44 21.60 22.39
C HIS A 59 -8.13 21.84 23.15
N ILE A 60 -7.06 22.27 22.47
CA ILE A 60 -5.76 22.45 23.11
C ILE A 60 -5.75 23.47 24.25
N LYS A 61 -6.68 24.44 24.21
CA LYS A 61 -6.84 25.46 25.27
C LYS A 61 -7.47 24.87 26.53
N ASP A 62 -8.39 23.93 26.39
CA ASP A 62 -9.07 23.28 27.51
C ASP A 62 -8.09 22.40 28.30
N TYR A 63 -7.07 21.86 27.62
CA TYR A 63 -5.98 21.13 28.28
C TYR A 63 -5.03 22.03 29.06
N ARG A 64 -4.93 23.32 28.73
CA ARG A 64 -4.04 24.27 29.42
C ARG A 64 -4.63 24.80 30.73
N GLY A 65 -5.94 25.01 30.78
CA GLY A 65 -6.62 25.50 32.00
C GLY A 65 -6.54 24.53 33.18
N ALA A 66 -6.26 23.25 32.94
CA ALA A 66 -6.08 22.25 34.00
C ALA A 66 -4.71 22.32 34.73
N LEU A 67 -3.80 23.21 34.32
CA LEU A 67 -2.47 23.36 34.93
C LEU A 67 -2.35 24.61 35.82
N ASP A 68 -3.33 25.52 35.78
CA ASP A 68 -3.30 26.81 36.47
C ASP A 68 -4.25 26.86 37.70
N GLU A 69 -4.79 25.71 38.13
CA GLU A 69 -5.56 25.50 39.38
C GLU A 69 -4.84 24.51 40.31
#